data_AF-A0A7V9HHE0-F1
#
_entry.id   AF-A0A7V9HHE0-F1
#
_cell.length_a   1.000
_cell.length_b   1.000
_cell.length_c   1.000
_cell.angle_alpha   90.00
_cell.angle_beta   90.00
_cell.angle_gamma   90.00
#
_symmetry.space_group_name_H-M   'P 1'
#
loop_
_entity.id
_entity.type
_entity.pdbx_description
1 polymer ?
#
loop_
_entity_poly.entity_id
_entity_poly.type
_entity_poly.pdbx_seq_one_letter_code
_entity_poly.pdbx_strand_id
1 'polypeptide(L)'
;PDVISTDIHQTSIQGPMYDMPTTLSKFLNLGMSLPDVIERATSRPAAAMRRPDLGTLKLGSVADIALFRLEAGDYTFHDIHMSPRQGSQRLTSTQTLIDGEVLPRLPEPPLAPWAVLPESQRLVLQPV
;
A
#
# COMPACT_ATOMS: atom_id res chain seq x y z
N PRO A 1 10.84 8.96 -5.79
CA PRO A 1 11.31 7.55 -5.90
C PRO A 1 11.09 7.03 -7.32
N ASP A 2 11.79 5.97 -7.73
CA ASP A 2 11.57 5.29 -9.01
C ASP A 2 10.55 4.15 -8.93
N VAL A 3 10.53 3.46 -7.80
CA VAL A 3 9.59 2.40 -7.43
C VAL A 3 9.14 2.64 -5.99
N ILE A 4 7.87 2.36 -5.69
CA ILE A 4 7.34 2.36 -4.33
C ILE A 4 7.06 0.91 -3.92
N SER A 5 7.48 0.54 -2.73
CA SER A 5 7.20 -0.75 -2.09
C SER A 5 6.97 -0.53 -0.59
N THR A 6 6.41 -1.53 0.08
CA THR A 6 6.02 -1.44 1.48
C THR A 6 7.09 -1.93 2.46
N ASP A 7 7.97 -2.85 2.04
CA ASP A 7 8.75 -3.69 2.96
C ASP A 7 7.86 -4.32 4.05
N ILE A 8 6.69 -4.84 3.64
CA ILE A 8 5.72 -5.44 4.56
C ILE A 8 6.16 -6.85 4.98
N HIS A 9 6.17 -7.08 6.28
CA HIS A 9 6.47 -8.37 6.90
C HIS A 9 5.79 -8.45 8.27
N GLN A 10 5.91 -9.59 8.96
CA GLN A 10 5.21 -9.90 10.21
C GLN A 10 5.33 -8.81 11.31
N THR A 11 6.43 -8.08 11.35
CA THR A 11 6.67 -7.01 12.34
C THR A 11 6.34 -5.59 11.84
N SER A 12 6.09 -5.38 10.55
CA SER A 12 5.78 -4.06 9.98
C SER A 12 4.32 -3.92 9.51
N ILE A 13 3.60 -5.03 9.33
CA ILE A 13 2.18 -5.06 8.96
C ILE A 13 1.27 -4.44 10.02
N GLN A 14 1.65 -4.54 11.29
CA GLN A 14 0.95 -3.90 12.41
C GLN A 14 1.15 -2.38 12.44
N GLY A 15 1.96 -1.85 11.53
CA GLY A 15 2.33 -0.46 11.41
C GLY A 15 3.85 -0.26 11.54
N PRO A 16 4.37 0.85 10.98
CA PRO A 16 3.62 1.90 10.29
C PRO A 16 3.36 1.59 8.80
N MET A 17 3.70 0.41 8.28
CA MET A 17 3.60 0.11 6.85
C MET A 17 2.20 -0.35 6.44
N TYR A 18 1.54 -1.18 7.24
CA TYR A 18 0.16 -1.66 7.07
C TYR A 18 -0.13 -2.39 5.77
N ASP A 19 -0.11 -1.68 4.65
CA ASP A 19 -0.44 -2.17 3.33
C ASP A 19 0.10 -1.23 2.23
N MET A 20 -0.08 -1.67 0.98
CA MET A 20 0.33 -0.89 -0.19
C MET A 20 -0.48 0.42 -0.33
N PRO A 21 -1.83 0.43 -0.24
CA PRO A 21 -2.59 1.68 -0.36
C PRO A 21 -2.19 2.76 0.66
N THR A 22 -1.90 2.40 1.91
CA THR A 22 -1.42 3.32 2.94
C THR A 22 -0.05 3.87 2.56
N THR A 23 0.87 3.01 2.10
CA THR A 23 2.20 3.45 1.63
C THR A 23 2.10 4.41 0.45
N LEU A 24 1.24 4.14 -0.52
CA LEU A 24 0.97 5.03 -1.65
C LEU A 24 0.37 6.37 -1.18
N SER A 25 -0.54 6.33 -0.20
CA SER A 25 -1.16 7.53 0.39
C SER A 25 -0.14 8.44 1.06
N LYS A 26 0.91 7.88 1.69
CA LYS A 26 2.02 8.67 2.23
C LYS A 26 2.73 9.47 1.13
N PHE A 27 2.97 8.88 -0.03
CA PHE A 27 3.60 9.59 -1.15
C PHE A 27 2.67 10.63 -1.78
N LEU A 28 1.36 10.37 -1.87
CA LEU A 28 0.37 11.39 -2.23
C LEU A 28 0.43 12.57 -1.25
N ASN A 29 0.50 12.28 0.06
CA ASN A 29 0.57 13.30 1.10
C ASN A 29 1.89 14.11 1.05
N LEU A 30 2.96 13.52 0.50
CA LEU A 30 4.24 14.19 0.25
C LEU A 30 4.26 15.00 -1.06
N GLY A 31 3.12 15.12 -1.75
CA GLY A 31 2.95 15.97 -2.93
C GLY A 31 3.16 15.27 -4.27
N MET A 32 3.31 13.95 -4.30
CA MET A 32 3.36 13.20 -5.55
C MET A 32 1.96 13.12 -6.19
N SER A 33 1.89 13.25 -7.52
CA SER A 33 0.61 13.14 -8.22
C SER A 33 0.05 11.71 -8.15
N LEU A 34 -1.28 11.56 -8.24
CA LEU A 34 -1.91 10.25 -8.29
C LEU A 34 -1.38 9.36 -9.43
N PRO A 35 -1.27 9.85 -10.68
CA PRO A 35 -0.66 9.06 -11.76
C PRO A 35 0.77 8.61 -11.43
N ASP A 36 1.61 9.49 -10.88
CA ASP A 36 2.99 9.16 -10.54
C ASP A 36 3.08 8.06 -9.46
N VAL A 37 2.22 8.14 -8.44
CA VAL A 37 2.15 7.14 -7.37
C VAL A 37 1.72 5.78 -7.91
N ILE A 38 0.70 5.74 -8.77
CA ILE A 38 0.24 4.48 -9.39
C ILE A 38 1.32 3.91 -10.32
N GLU A 39 1.97 4.73 -11.15
CA GLU A 39 3.05 4.31 -12.05
C GLU A 39 4.20 3.63 -11.28
N ARG A 40 4.60 4.22 -10.15
CA ARG A 40 5.67 3.71 -9.26
C ARG A 40 5.31 2.44 -8.51
N ALA A 41 4.04 2.07 -8.50
CA ALA A 41 3.51 0.84 -7.90
C ALA A 41 3.14 -0.23 -8.94
N THR A 42 3.21 0.08 -10.25
CA THR A 42 2.73 -0.79 -11.33
C THR A 42 3.78 -0.99 -12.42
N SER A 43 3.84 -0.10 -13.40
CA SER A 43 4.71 -0.25 -14.57
C SER A 43 6.21 -0.11 -14.24
N ARG A 44 6.57 0.74 -13.27
CA ARG A 44 7.99 0.90 -12.84
C ARG A 44 8.55 -0.36 -12.17
N PRO A 45 7.90 -0.98 -11.16
CA PRO A 45 8.38 -2.24 -10.60
C PRO A 45 8.36 -3.38 -11.62
N ALA A 46 7.35 -3.44 -12.51
CA ALA A 46 7.28 -4.41 -13.59
C ALA A 46 8.51 -4.32 -14.52
N ALA A 47 8.88 -3.09 -14.92
CA ALA A 47 10.09 -2.84 -15.70
C ALA A 47 11.37 -3.22 -14.94
N ALA A 48 11.47 -2.88 -13.65
CA ALA A 48 12.62 -3.22 -12.82
C ALA A 48 12.83 -4.75 -12.69
N MET A 49 11.73 -5.52 -12.66
CA MET A 49 11.74 -6.98 -12.65
C MET A 49 11.92 -7.63 -14.03
N ARG A 50 12.16 -6.83 -15.09
CA ARG A 50 12.24 -7.30 -16.48
C ARG A 50 10.97 -8.01 -16.96
N ARG A 51 9.81 -7.55 -16.48
CA ARG A 51 8.47 -8.00 -16.86
C ARG A 51 7.61 -6.84 -17.36
N PRO A 52 8.02 -6.14 -18.45
CA PRO A 52 7.29 -4.98 -18.96
C PRO A 52 5.88 -5.31 -19.51
N ASP A 53 5.56 -6.59 -19.60
CA ASP A 53 4.24 -7.14 -19.90
C ASP A 53 3.25 -7.03 -18.73
N LEU A 54 3.73 -6.77 -17.50
CA LEU A 54 2.91 -6.60 -16.30
C LEU A 54 2.72 -5.13 -15.92
N GLY A 55 1.74 -4.85 -15.03
CA GLY A 55 1.52 -3.52 -14.47
C GLY A 55 0.97 -2.51 -15.48
N THR A 56 0.29 -2.99 -16.54
CA THR A 56 -0.32 -2.16 -17.58
C THR A 56 -1.74 -2.63 -17.88
N LEU A 57 -2.61 -1.71 -18.33
CA LEU A 57 -3.96 -2.03 -18.81
C LEU A 57 -4.03 -2.03 -20.36
N LYS A 58 -2.93 -2.37 -21.04
CA LYS A 58 -2.89 -2.47 -22.50
C LYS A 58 -3.61 -3.73 -22.97
N LEU A 59 -4.22 -3.67 -24.15
CA LEU A 59 -4.76 -4.86 -24.83
C LEU A 59 -3.70 -5.97 -24.91
N GLY A 60 -4.10 -7.19 -24.55
CA GLY A 60 -3.22 -8.36 -24.52
C GLY A 60 -2.39 -8.53 -23.23
N SER A 61 -2.47 -7.61 -22.27
CA SER A 61 -1.89 -7.81 -20.94
C SER A 61 -2.80 -8.69 -20.08
N VAL A 62 -2.23 -9.33 -19.06
CA VAL A 62 -3.01 -10.05 -18.04
C VAL A 62 -3.99 -9.09 -17.33
N ALA A 63 -5.19 -9.56 -17.02
CA ALA A 63 -6.23 -8.78 -16.36
C ALA A 63 -6.06 -8.76 -14.82
N ASP A 64 -4.85 -8.44 -14.36
CA ASP A 64 -4.54 -8.21 -12.94
C ASP A 64 -4.80 -6.74 -12.59
N ILE A 65 -5.86 -6.48 -11.84
CA ILE A 65 -6.37 -5.12 -11.62
C ILE A 65 -6.60 -4.87 -10.13
N ALA A 66 -6.05 -3.76 -9.62
CA ALA A 66 -6.38 -3.23 -8.30
C ALA A 66 -7.28 -1.99 -8.45
N LEU A 67 -8.45 -2.03 -7.80
CA LEU A 67 -9.37 -0.91 -7.74
C LEU A 67 -9.20 -0.19 -6.41
N PHE A 68 -8.99 1.13 -6.48
CA PHE A 68 -8.87 2.01 -5.34
C PHE A 68 -9.96 3.07 -5.33
N ARG A 69 -10.39 3.44 -4.13
CA ARG A 69 -11.12 4.68 -3.87
C ARG A 69 -10.14 5.69 -3.28
N LEU A 70 -10.12 6.90 -3.82
CA LEU A 70 -9.47 8.03 -3.18
C LEU A 70 -10.48 8.70 -2.25
N GLU A 71 -10.27 8.54 -0.95
CA GLU A 71 -11.18 9.00 0.11
C GLU A 71 -10.63 10.30 0.69
N ALA A 72 -11.43 11.36 0.69
CA ALA A 72 -11.13 12.58 1.44
C ALA A 72 -11.45 12.39 2.93
N GLY A 73 -10.67 13.02 3.82
CA GLY A 73 -10.86 12.93 5.26
C GLY A 73 -9.60 13.33 6.03
N ASP A 74 -9.68 13.33 7.35
CA ASP A 74 -8.54 13.63 8.21
C ASP A 74 -7.80 12.34 8.58
N TYR A 75 -6.61 12.17 8.02
CA TYR A 75 -5.77 10.99 8.22
C TYR A 75 -4.43 11.39 8.83
N THR A 76 -3.94 10.61 9.81
CA THR A 76 -2.57 10.72 10.31
C THR A 76 -1.74 9.57 9.79
N PHE A 77 -0.66 9.90 9.09
CA PHE A 77 0.34 8.93 8.62
C PHE A 77 1.58 8.98 9.50
N HIS A 78 2.18 7.82 9.77
CA HIS A 78 3.43 7.70 10.50
C HIS A 78 4.55 7.15 9.61
N ASP A 79 5.76 7.68 9.78
CA ASP A 79 6.98 7.07 9.22
C ASP A 79 7.55 6.01 10.18
N ILE A 80 8.70 5.42 9.84
CA ILE A 80 9.37 4.41 10.66
C ILE A 80 9.83 4.92 12.03
N HIS A 81 9.97 6.24 12.19
CA HIS A 81 10.29 6.91 13.46
C HIS A 81 9.03 7.32 14.22
N MET A 82 7.85 6.90 13.75
CA MET A 82 6.53 7.24 14.27
C MET A 82 6.20 8.73 14.20
N SER A 83 6.91 9.50 13.40
CA SER A 83 6.64 10.94 13.23
C SER A 83 5.30 11.13 12.53
N PRO A 84 4.33 11.83 13.14
CA PRO A 84 3.01 12.02 12.54
C PRO A 84 3.04 13.06 11.42
N ARG A 85 2.28 12.81 10.36
CA ARG A 85 1.97 13.78 9.30
C ARG A 85 0.49 13.71 8.98
N GLN A 86 -0.18 14.86 9.08
CA GLN A 86 -1.58 14.98 8.68
C GLN A 86 -1.70 14.92 7.16
N GLY A 87 -2.78 14.30 6.67
CA GLY A 87 -3.15 14.25 5.28
C GLY A 87 -4.66 14.30 5.11
N SER A 88 -5.10 14.87 3.99
CA SER A 88 -6.51 15.13 3.69
C SER A 88 -7.17 14.04 2.83
N GLN A 89 -6.40 13.02 2.45
CA GLN A 89 -6.85 11.94 1.57
C GLN A 89 -6.07 10.64 1.77
N ARG A 90 -6.72 9.51 1.47
CA ARG A 90 -6.12 8.16 1.47
C ARG A 90 -6.66 7.32 0.32
N LEU A 91 -5.83 6.43 -0.22
CA LEU A 91 -6.24 5.35 -1.10
C LEU A 91 -6.73 4.16 -0.27
N THR A 92 -7.92 3.64 -0.58
CA THR A 92 -8.49 2.45 0.03
C THR A 92 -8.79 1.41 -1.04
N SER A 93 -8.34 0.17 -0.85
CA SER A 93 -8.62 -0.95 -1.76
C SER A 93 -10.08 -1.35 -1.71
N THR A 94 -10.75 -1.33 -2.86
CA THR A 94 -12.15 -1.73 -3.02
C THR A 94 -12.28 -3.10 -3.67
N GLN A 95 -11.43 -3.43 -4.64
CA GLN A 95 -11.44 -4.74 -5.29
C GLN A 95 -10.06 -5.08 -5.86
N THR A 96 -9.74 -6.37 -5.90
CA THR A 96 -8.62 -6.91 -6.67
C THR A 96 -9.14 -7.99 -7.60
N LEU A 97 -8.62 -8.00 -8.83
CA LEU A 97 -8.86 -9.03 -9.82
C LEU A 97 -7.52 -9.67 -10.17
N ILE A 98 -7.51 -10.98 -10.34
CA ILE A 98 -6.37 -11.76 -10.83
C ILE A 98 -6.85 -12.52 -12.06
N ASP A 99 -6.19 -12.32 -13.19
CA ASP A 99 -6.57 -12.89 -14.49
C ASP A 99 -8.05 -12.65 -14.85
N GLY A 100 -8.57 -11.46 -14.52
CA GLY A 100 -9.96 -11.07 -14.80
C GLY A 100 -11.00 -11.59 -13.81
N GLU A 101 -10.59 -12.46 -12.87
CA GLU A 101 -11.46 -13.00 -11.84
C GLU A 101 -11.34 -12.21 -10.54
N VAL A 102 -12.48 -11.99 -9.87
CA VAL A 102 -12.52 -11.27 -8.60
C VAL A 102 -11.80 -12.08 -7.52
N LEU A 103 -10.73 -11.53 -6.94
CA LEU A 103 -10.02 -12.14 -5.83
C LEU A 103 -10.88 -12.05 -4.55
N PRO A 104 -11.23 -13.18 -3.91
CA PRO A 104 -11.99 -13.16 -2.65
C PRO A 104 -11.20 -12.48 -1.54
N ARG A 105 -11.88 -11.66 -0.73
CA ARG A 105 -11.30 -11.12 0.49
C ARG A 105 -11.31 -12.19 1.57
N LEU A 106 -10.12 -12.55 2.04
CA LEU A 106 -9.94 -13.44 3.18
C LEU A 106 -9.69 -12.61 4.45
N PRO A 107 -10.08 -13.10 5.64
CA PRO A 107 -9.68 -12.47 6.89
C PRO A 107 -8.15 -12.47 7.01
N GLU A 108 -7.61 -11.46 7.68
CA GLU A 108 -6.19 -11.38 7.96
C GLU A 108 -5.78 -12.54 8.89
N PRO A 109 -4.74 -13.32 8.53
CA PRO A 109 -4.26 -14.39 9.40
C PRO A 109 -3.67 -13.80 10.69
N PRO A 110 -3.68 -14.56 11.80
CA PRO A 110 -3.03 -14.10 13.02
C PRO A 110 -1.53 -13.90 12.78
N LEU A 111 -0.98 -12.91 13.48
CA LEU A 111 0.45 -12.67 13.48
C LEU A 111 1.20 -13.90 14.00
N ALA A 112 2.41 -14.10 13.47
CA ALA A 112 3.28 -15.12 14.02
C ALA A 112 3.53 -14.86 15.51
N PRO A 113 3.64 -15.90 16.38
CA PRO A 113 3.78 -15.70 17.82
C PRO A 113 5.00 -14.85 18.25
N TRP A 114 6.02 -14.78 17.40
CA TRP A 114 7.23 -13.99 17.60
C TRP A 114 7.13 -12.55 17.09
N ALA A 115 6.06 -12.20 16.37
CA ALA A 115 5.90 -10.92 15.71
C ALA A 115 5.31 -9.86 16.65
N VAL A 116 6.12 -9.48 17.64
CA VAL A 116 5.73 -8.49 18.64
C VAL A 116 6.18 -7.10 18.20
N LEU A 117 5.27 -6.11 18.22
CA LEU A 117 5.61 -4.71 17.95
C LEU A 117 6.69 -4.20 18.93
N PRO A 118 7.66 -3.40 18.49
CA PRO A 118 8.51 -2.63 19.40
C PRO A 118 7.70 -1.65 20.26
N GLU A 119 8.17 -1.36 21.48
CA GLU A 119 7.47 -0.46 22.42
C GLU A 119 7.19 0.92 21.79
N SER A 120 8.15 1.47 21.05
CA SER A 120 8.01 2.75 20.36
C SER A 120 6.82 2.80 19.38
N GLN A 121 6.45 1.67 18.78
CA GLN A 121 5.31 1.58 17.87
C GLN A 121 4.00 1.32 18.64
N ARG A 122 4.02 0.51 19.71
CA ARG A 122 2.83 0.23 20.54
C ARG A 122 2.25 1.48 21.20
N LEU A 123 3.09 2.42 21.61
CA LEU A 123 2.65 3.65 22.27
C LEU A 123 1.84 4.57 21.33
N VAL A 124 2.06 4.47 20.02
CA VAL A 124 1.43 5.33 19.02
C VAL A 124 0.25 4.64 18.34
N LEU A 125 0.30 3.31 18.19
CA LEU A 125 -0.69 2.52 17.47
C LEU A 125 -1.75 1.89 18.38
N GLN A 126 -2.04 2.51 19.53
CA GLN A 126 -3.07 2.00 20.43
C GLN A 126 -4.42 1.89 19.70
N PRO A 127 -5.14 0.77 19.84
CA PRO A 127 -6.44 0.62 19.22
C PRO A 127 -7.42 1.63 19.84
N VAL A 128 -8.28 2.20 18.99
CA VAL A 128 -9.53 2.85 19.42
C VAL A 128 -10.51 1.77 19.87
#